data_AF-A0A1F9KEG5-F1
#
_entry.id   AF-A0A1F9KEG5-F1
#
_cell.length_a   1.000
_cell.length_b   1.000
_cell.length_c   1.000
_cell.angle_alpha   90.00
_cell.angle_beta   90.00
_cell.angle_gamma   90.00
#
_symmetry.space_group_name_H-M   'P 1'
#
loop_
_entity.id
_entity.type
_entity.pdbx_description
1 polymer ?
#
loop_
_entity_poly.entity_id
_entity_poly.type
_entity_poly.pdbx_seq_one_letter_code
_entity_poly.pdbx_strand_id
1 'polypeptide(L)' 'MKVSLKRKNYYLDERKIKRAKTILGAKTETEAIDAALDLIVFRKEILDSLEKVAGKGGVERIP' A
#
# COMPACT_ATOMS: atom_id res chain seq x y z
N MET A 1 -10.57 -7.83 8.31
CA MET A 1 -9.68 -8.82 8.97
C MET A 1 -9.39 -8.35 10.39
N LYS A 2 -9.30 -9.25 11.37
CA LYS A 2 -8.97 -8.87 12.75
C LYS A 2 -7.48 -8.50 12.81
N VAL A 3 -7.17 -7.22 13.01
CA VAL A 3 -5.78 -6.75 13.07
C VAL A 3 -5.17 -7.22 14.39
N SER A 4 -4.12 -8.04 14.32
CA SER A 4 -3.36 -8.47 15.50
C SER A 4 -2.13 -7.56 15.67
N LEU A 5 -2.33 -6.46 16.38
CA LEU A 5 -1.24 -5.51 16.64
C LEU A 5 -0.24 -6.12 17.62
N LYS A 6 1.02 -6.18 17.21
CA LYS A 6 2.15 -6.54 18.06
C LYS A 6 3.10 -5.36 18.13
N ARG A 7 3.50 -4.97 19.35
CA ARG A 7 4.53 -3.94 19.53
C ARG A 7 5.84 -4.41 18.89
N LYS A 8 6.44 -3.54 18.10
CA LYS A 8 7.78 -3.71 17.53
C LYS A 8 8.67 -2.54 17.94
N ASN A 9 9.97 -2.78 18.10
CA ASN A 9 10.96 -1.72 18.32
C ASN A 9 12.02 -1.85 17.23
N TYR A 10 12.20 -0.81 16.43
CA TYR A 10 13.14 -0.76 15.31
C TYR A 10 13.89 0.57 15.29
N TYR A 11 15.13 0.55 14.82
CA TYR A 11 15.84 1.77 14.44
C TYR A 11 15.44 2.13 13.00
N LEU A 12 14.77 3.27 12.83
CA LEU A 12 14.29 3.75 11.53
C LEU A 12 14.79 5.17 11.30
N ASP A 13 14.99 5.54 10.04
CA ASP A 13 15.32 6.92 9.66
C ASP A 13 14.06 7.80 9.80
N GLU A 14 14.04 8.63 10.84
CA GLU A 14 12.93 9.54 11.16
C GLU A 14 12.51 10.41 9.96
N ARG A 15 13.46 10.78 9.08
CA ARG A 15 13.17 11.62 7.91
C ARG A 15 12.26 10.89 6.92
N LYS A 16 12.44 9.58 6.77
CA LYS A 16 11.57 8.76 5.90
C LYS A 16 10.16 8.68 6.47
N ILE A 17 10.04 8.52 7.79
CA ILE A 17 8.74 8.44 8.48
C ILE A 17 8.00 9.76 8.40
N LYS A 18 8.66 10.89 8.67
CA LYS A 18 8.07 12.23 8.52
C LYS A 18 7.58 12.48 7.09
N ARG A 19 8.39 12.11 6.09
CA ARG A 19 8.00 12.25 4.68
C ARG A 19 6.79 11.37 4.33
N ALA A 20 6.77 10.12 4.77
CA ALA A 20 5.63 9.22 4.58
C ALA A 20 4.37 9.80 5.25
N LYS A 21 4.48 10.30 6.47
CA LYS A 21 3.39 10.93 7.21
C LYS A 21 2.78 12.12 6.46
N THR A 22 3.62 13.00 5.89
CA THR A 22 3.15 14.13 5.08
C THR A 22 2.46 13.66 3.78
N ILE A 23 3.07 12.73 3.04
CA ILE A 23 2.52 12.24 1.77
C ILE A 23 1.18 11.53 1.99
N LEU A 24 1.06 10.76 3.06
CA LEU A 24 -0.11 9.94 3.37
C LEU A 24 -1.17 10.70 4.20
N GLY A 25 -0.87 11.92 4.66
CA GLY A 25 -1.77 12.69 5.53
C GLY A 25 -2.02 12.04 6.90
N ALA A 26 -1.11 11.16 7.36
CA ALA A 26 -1.29 10.38 8.57
C ALA A 26 -1.11 11.22 9.84
N LYS A 27 -1.88 10.92 10.90
CA LYS A 27 -1.82 11.64 12.18
C LYS A 27 -0.66 11.17 13.05
N THR A 28 -0.27 9.91 12.92
CA THR A 28 0.82 9.30 13.70
C THR A 28 1.87 8.62 12.82
N GLU A 29 3.05 8.35 13.39
CA GLU A 29 4.09 7.58 12.70
C GLU A 29 3.68 6.14 12.46
N THR A 30 3.00 5.51 13.43
CA THR A 30 2.44 4.16 13.28
C THR A 30 1.46 4.10 12.10
N GLU A 31 0.53 5.04 12.03
CA GLU A 31 -0.43 5.13 10.92
C GLU A 31 0.26 5.33 9.57
N ALA A 32 1.31 6.17 9.52
CA ALA A 32 2.09 6.36 8.31
C ALA A 32 2.82 5.07 7.88
N ILE A 33 3.38 4.32 8.83
CA ILE A 33 4.08 3.06 8.56
C ILE A 33 3.09 1.99 8.09
N ASP A 34 1.97 1.80 8.80
CA ASP A 34 0.95 0.81 8.43
C ASP A 34 0.36 1.12 7.04
N ALA A 35 -0.04 2.37 6.78
CA ALA A 35 -0.59 2.76 5.49
C ALA A 35 0.43 2.62 4.34
N ALA A 36 1.71 2.90 4.59
CA ALA A 36 2.76 2.69 3.59
C ALA A 36 2.94 1.21 3.25
N LEU A 37 2.86 0.32 4.24
CA LEU A 37 2.95 -1.13 4.02
C LEU A 37 1.74 -1.64 3.22
N ASP A 38 0.53 -1.23 3.60
CA ASP A 38 -0.70 -1.59 2.89
C ASP A 38 -0.66 -1.15 1.43
N LEU A 39 -0.20 0.08 1.16
CA LEU A 39 -0.11 0.62 -0.20
C LEU A 39 0.84 -0.19 -1.08
N ILE A 40 1.96 -0.66 -0.54
CA ILE A 40 2.96 -1.43 -1.30
C ILE A 40 2.45 -2.84 -1.59
N VAL A 41 1.79 -3.49 -0.63
CA VAL A 41 1.13 -4.79 -0.83
C VAL A 41 0.05 -4.67 -1.89
N PHE A 42 -0.86 -3.70 -1.74
CA PHE A 42 -1.93 -3.45 -2.69
C PHE A 42 -1.42 -3.18 -4.11
N ARG A 43 -0.36 -2.35 -4.23
CA ARG A 43 0.27 -2.08 -5.53
C ARG A 43 0.76 -3.36 -6.19
N LYS A 44 1.38 -4.27 -5.42
CA LYS A 44 1.86 -5.54 -5.96
C LYS A 44 0.70 -6.43 -6.40
N GLU A 45 -0.34 -6.54 -5.60
CA GLU A 45 -1.55 -7.31 -5.93
C GLU A 45 -2.25 -6.81 -7.20
N ILE A 46 -2.34 -5.49 -7.40
CA ILE A 46 -2.85 -4.91 -8.65
C ILE A 46 -1.99 -5.32 -9.83
N LEU A 47 -0.67 -5.14 -9.74
CA LEU A 47 0.23 -5.46 -10.86
C LEU A 47 0.15 -6.94 -11.22
N ASP A 48 0.14 -7.82 -10.23
CA ASP A 48 0.00 -9.27 -10.44
C ASP A 48 -1.35 -9.63 -11.07
N SER A 49 -2.41 -8.92 -10.68
CA SER A 49 -3.75 -9.08 -11.27
C SER A 49 -3.78 -8.61 -12.72
N LEU A 50 -3.15 -7.47 -13.02
CA LEU A 50 -3.02 -6.93 -14.37
C LEU A 50 -2.21 -7.88 -15.28
N GLU A 51 -1.11 -8.45 -14.79
CA GLU A 51 -0.34 -9.45 -15.54
C GLU A 51 -1.18 -10.69 -15.87
N LYS A 52 -2.03 -11.15 -14.94
CA LYS A 52 -2.89 -12.33 -15.16
C LYS A 52 -3.98 -12.12 -16.21
N VAL A 53 -4.44 -10.88 -16.38
CA VAL A 53 -5.50 -10.49 -17.33
C VAL A 53 -4.96 -9.84 -18.60
N ALA A 54 -3.66 -9.53 -18.64
CA ALA A 54 -3.00 -8.98 -19.82
C ALA A 54 -3.25 -9.88 -21.04
N GLY A 55 -3.73 -9.27 -22.12
CA GLY A 55 -4.07 -9.98 -23.37
C GLY A 55 -5.41 -10.72 -23.36
N LYS A 56 -6.22 -10.64 -22.28
CA LYS A 56 -7.53 -11.30 -22.18
C LYS A 56 -8.74 -10.36 -22.25
N GLY A 57 -8.53 -9.04 -22.29
CA GLY A 57 -9.60 -8.04 -22.38
C GLY A 57 -9.99 -7.76 -23.83
N GLY A 58 -11.14 -8.26 -24.27
CA GLY A 58 -11.80 -7.79 -25.50
C GLY A 58 -12.56 -6.49 -25.22
N VAL A 59 -12.42 -5.49 -26.10
CA VAL A 59 -13.21 -4.26 -26.02
C VAL A 59 -14.58 -4.55 -26.63
N GLU A 60 -15.63 -4.62 -25.80
CA GLU A 60 -16.99 -4.79 -26.31
C GLU A 60 -17.48 -3.47 -26.92
N ARG A 61 -17.83 -3.50 -28.21
CA ARG A 61 -18.35 -2.33 -28.91
C ARG A 61 -19.83 -2.21 -28.56
N ILE A 62 -20.15 -1.27 -27.69
CA ILE A 62 -21.54 -0.95 -27.35
C ILE A 62 -22.17 -0.26 -28.57
N PRO A 63 -23.33 -0.72 -29.08
CA PRO A 63 -24.02 -0.14 -30.21
C PRO A 63 -24.60 1.26 -29.92
#